data_AF-A0A521RXU3-F1
#
_entry.id   AF-A0A521RXU3-F1
#
_cell.length_a   1.000
_cell.length_b   1.000
_cell.length_c   1.000
_cell.angle_alpha   90.00
_cell.angle_beta   90.00
_cell.angle_gamma   90.00
#
_symmetry.space_group_name_H-M   'P 1'
#
loop_
_entity.id
_entity.type
_entity.pdbx_description
1 polymer ?
#
loop_
_entity_poly.entity_id
_entity_poly.type
_entity_poly.pdbx_seq_one_letter_code
_entity_poly.pdbx_strand_id
1 'polypeptide(L)' 'MTDRSTVVVDGGGSGNTAIVALIVVLLLVVVGWWFLFGPGAGTQSGGDTNIDVNLPSAPIVEPT' A
#
# COMPACT_ATOMS: atom_id res chain seq x y z
N MET A 1 -21.05 -39.17 46.99
CA MET A 1 -20.83 -37.86 46.36
C MET A 1 -19.53 -37.95 45.59
N THR A 2 -19.60 -37.99 44.27
CA THR A 2 -18.41 -37.96 43.40
C THR A 2 -18.67 -36.87 42.39
N ASP A 3 -18.26 -35.66 42.75
CA ASP A 3 -18.25 -34.51 41.86
C ASP A 3 -17.20 -34.76 40.79
N ARG A 4 -17.66 -35.22 39.62
CA ARG A 4 -16.83 -35.22 38.42
C ARG A 4 -16.73 -33.78 37.97
N SER A 5 -15.62 -33.14 38.31
CA SER A 5 -15.20 -31.88 37.71
C SER A 5 -14.98 -32.12 36.22
N THR A 6 -16.01 -31.87 35.43
CA THR A 6 -15.87 -31.74 33.98
C THR A 6 -15.10 -30.46 33.75
N VAL A 7 -13.81 -30.62 33.44
CA VAL A 7 -13.02 -29.54 32.86
C VAL A 7 -13.56 -29.39 31.46
N VAL A 8 -14.52 -28.48 31.29
CA VAL A 8 -14.90 -27.98 29.97
C VAL A 8 -13.72 -27.16 29.52
N VAL A 9 -12.77 -27.81 28.84
CA VAL A 9 -11.90 -27.08 27.94
C VAL A 9 -12.83 -26.71 26.79
N ASP A 10 -13.21 -25.43 26.71
CA ASP A 10 -13.85 -24.87 25.52
C ASP A 10 -12.86 -24.98 24.34
N GLY A 11 -12.70 -26.19 23.82
CA GLY A 11 -12.02 -26.50 22.55
C GLY A 11 -12.97 -26.32 21.37
N GLY A 12 -14.03 -25.53 21.55
CA GLY A 12 -15.18 -25.44 20.67
C GLY A 12 -15.14 -24.21 19.80
N GLY A 13 -14.63 -24.38 18.57
CA GLY A 13 -15.15 -23.64 17.42
C GLY A 13 -14.53 -22.27 17.15
N SER A 14 -13.38 -22.25 16.46
CA SER A 14 -12.91 -21.04 15.77
C SER A 14 -11.89 -21.33 14.65
N GLY A 15 -11.81 -22.57 14.15
CA GLY A 15 -10.82 -22.91 13.11
C GLY A 15 -11.07 -22.16 11.80
N ASN A 16 -12.32 -22.14 11.33
CA ASN A 16 -12.66 -21.55 10.04
C ASN A 16 -12.59 -20.02 10.07
N THR A 17 -13.01 -19.38 11.17
CA THR A 17 -12.93 -17.92 11.33
C THR A 17 -11.49 -17.44 11.48
N ALA A 18 -10.64 -18.19 12.20
CA ALA A 18 -9.22 -17.86 12.35
C ALA A 18 -8.47 -17.96 11.01
N ILE A 19 -8.76 -19.00 10.21
CA ILE A 19 -8.14 -19.17 8.89
C ILE A 19 -8.58 -18.05 7.94
N VAL A 20 -9.87 -17.71 7.91
CA VAL A 20 -10.37 -16.61 7.09
C VAL A 20 -9.77 -15.27 7.51
N ALA A 21 -9.71 -14.99 8.81
CA ALA A 21 -9.07 -13.77 9.32
C ALA A 21 -7.59 -13.71 8.93
N LEU A 22 -6.87 -14.83 9.02
CA LEU A 22 -5.47 -14.92 8.61
C LEU A 22 -5.28 -14.63 7.13
N ILE A 23 -6.12 -15.20 6.26
CA ILE A 23 -6.07 -14.99 4.81
C ILE A 23 -6.32 -13.52 4.47
N VAL A 24 -7.31 -12.89 5.10
CA VAL A 24 -7.64 -11.47 4.87
C VAL A 24 -6.45 -10.59 5.26
N VAL A 25 -5.83 -10.84 6.42
CA VAL A 25 -4.64 -10.09 6.86
C VAL A 25 -3.48 -10.27 5.88
N LEU A 26 -3.22 -11.50 5.44
CA LEU A 26 -2.17 -11.79 4.45
C LEU A 26 -2.38 -11.03 3.14
N LEU A 27 -3.62 -11.00 2.63
CA LEU A 27 -3.95 -10.25 1.42
C LEU A 27 -3.72 -8.75 1.60
N LEU A 28 -4.13 -8.17 2.72
CA LEU A 28 -3.92 -6.74 2.99
C LEU A 28 -2.42 -6.39 3.10
N VAL A 29 -1.60 -7.27 3.68
CA VAL A 29 -0.14 -7.07 3.75
C VAL A 29 0.47 -7.13 2.35
N VAL A 30 0.09 -8.11 1.53
CA VAL A 30 0.60 -8.23 0.15
C VAL A 30 0.19 -7.04 -0.70
N VAL A 31 -1.08 -6.63 -0.64
CA VAL A 31 -1.59 -5.47 -1.37
C VAL A 31 -0.93 -4.19 -0.88
N GLY A 32 -0.86 -3.97 0.44
CA GLY A 32 -0.20 -2.81 1.03
C GLY A 32 1.27 -2.72 0.64
N TRP A 33 2.01 -3.83 0.66
CA TRP A 33 3.39 -3.88 0.19
C TRP A 33 3.51 -3.60 -1.31
N TRP A 34 2.64 -4.18 -2.13
CA TRP A 34 2.64 -3.97 -3.57
C TRP A 34 2.31 -2.52 -3.97
N PHE A 35 1.45 -1.84 -3.22
CA PHE A 35 1.13 -0.42 -3.43
C PHE A 35 2.16 0.54 -2.83
N LEU A 36 2.88 0.16 -1.77
CA LEU A 36 3.84 1.06 -1.11
C LEU A 36 5.28 0.89 -1.62
N PHE A 37 5.67 -0.33 -1.96
CA PHE A 37 7.02 -0.70 -2.41
C PHE A 37 7.04 -1.39 -3.78
N GLY A 38 5.88 -1.86 -4.26
CA GLY A 38 5.77 -2.49 -5.56
C GLY A 38 5.52 -1.51 -6.70
N PRO A 39 5.37 -2.01 -7.94
CA PRO A 39 5.21 -1.19 -9.15
C PRO A 39 3.98 -0.28 -9.16
N GLY A 40 3.03 -0.47 -8.23
CA GLY A 40 1.88 0.41 -8.02
C GLY A 40 2.20 1.70 -7.24
N ALA A 41 3.35 1.78 -6.58
CA ALA A 41 3.74 2.91 -5.72
C ALA A 41 4.19 4.16 -6.49
N GLY A 42 4.51 4.02 -7.77
CA GLY A 42 5.11 5.12 -8.51
C GLY A 42 5.63 4.75 -9.88
N THR A 43 4.77 4.20 -10.74
CA THR A 43 4.98 4.44 -12.17
C THR A 43 4.52 5.88 -12.44
N GLN A 44 5.35 6.86 -12.07
CA GLN A 44 5.30 8.14 -12.75
C GLN A 44 5.74 7.83 -14.17
N SER A 45 4.77 7.72 -15.07
CA SER A 45 5.01 7.73 -16.51
C SER A 45 5.99 8.87 -16.77
N GLY A 46 7.23 8.54 -17.13
CA GLY A 46 8.28 9.48 -17.49
C GLY A 46 7.92 10.15 -18.81
N GLY A 47 6.87 10.97 -18.79
CA GLY A 47 6.57 11.89 -19.86
C GLY A 47 7.56 13.04 -19.75
N ASP A 48 8.44 13.15 -20.74
CA ASP A 48 9.33 14.28 -20.91
C ASP A 48 8.52 15.58 -20.74
N THR A 49 8.82 16.33 -19.68
CA THR A 49 8.18 17.64 -19.46
C THR A 49 8.90 18.64 -20.34
N ASN A 50 8.48 18.75 -21.60
CA ASN A 50 8.97 19.78 -22.51
C ASN A 50 8.31 21.12 -22.17
N ILE A 51 9.06 22.03 -21.54
CA ILE A 51 8.60 23.37 -21.19
C ILE A 51 9.09 24.32 -22.28
N ASP A 52 8.17 24.78 -23.13
CA ASP A 52 8.46 25.79 -24.14
C ASP A 52 8.36 27.19 -23.50
N VAL A 53 9.49 27.89 -23.39
CA VAL A 53 9.58 29.20 -22.74
C VAL A 53 9.73 30.28 -23.82
N ASN A 54 8.64 31.00 -24.11
CA ASN A 54 8.68 32.16 -24.98
C ASN A 54 9.18 33.39 -24.19
N LEU A 55 10.48 33.67 -24.29
CA LEU A 55 11.09 34.83 -23.65
C LEU A 55 10.97 36.07 -24.55
N PRO A 56 10.52 37.22 -24.02
CA PRO A 56 10.57 38.47 -24.76
C PRO A 56 12.03 38.86 -25.02
N SER A 57 12.35 39.22 -26.27
CA SER A 57 13.70 39.65 -26.63
C SER A 57 14.07 40.95 -25.92
N ALA A 58 15.22 40.96 -25.24
CA ALA A 58 15.74 42.15 -24.60
C ALA A 58 16.23 43.15 -25.67
N PRO A 59 16.03 44.47 -25.46
CA PRO A 59 16.60 45.47 -26.34
C PRO A 59 18.13 45.41 -26.27
N ILE A 60 18.77 45.34 -27.43
CA ILE A 60 20.22 45.41 -27.57
C ILE A 60 20.63 46.84 -27.25
N VAL A 61 21.36 47.05 -26.15
CA VAL A 61 22.00 48.33 -25.85
C VAL A 61 23.33 48.35 -26.60
N GLU A 62 23.41 49.08 -27.70
CA GLU A 62 24.67 49.28 -28.40
C GLU A 62 25.62 50.11 -27.52
N PRO A 63 26.87 49.66 -27.29
CA PRO A 63 27.87 50.45 -26.60
C PRO A 63 28.35 51.58 -27.52
N THR A 64 28.08 52.83 -27.12
CA THR A 64 28.62 54.06 -27.73
C THR A 64 30.04 54.34 -27.28
#